data_AF-A0A955IWQ8-F1
#
_entry.id   AF-A0A955IWQ8-F1
#
_cell.length_a   1.000
_cell.length_b   1.000
_cell.length_c   1.000
_cell.angle_alpha   90.00
_cell.angle_beta   90.00
_cell.angle_gamma   90.00
#
_symmetry.space_group_name_H-M   'P 1'
#
loop_
_entity.id
_entity.type
_entity.pdbx_description
1 polymer ?
#
loop_
_entity_poly.entity_id
_entity_poly.type
_entity_poly.pdbx_seq_one_letter_code
_entity_poly.pdbx_strand_id
1 'polypeptide(L)'
;MANTQSAKKAVRSSAKKRLHNIFWKTKIKASVKAIEKLLSTNTKELDIIKEQERVLYKVVDKAAKNNVIHKNKAARIKSKISKKVSANAQGPEKEKNTAEKETKVSTASKEKASKSKAKTKPATK
;
A
#
# COMPACT_ATOMS: atom_id res chain seq x y z
N MET A 1 -32.42 -22.43 -19.17
CA MET A 1 -32.33 -21.37 -20.19
C MET A 1 -32.90 -20.08 -19.61
N ALA A 2 -32.44 -18.89 -20.01
CA ALA A 2 -33.01 -17.64 -19.51
C ALA A 2 -34.33 -17.35 -20.23
N ASN A 3 -35.46 -17.53 -19.54
CA ASN A 3 -36.78 -17.53 -20.18
C ASN A 3 -37.39 -16.13 -20.32
N THR A 4 -37.05 -15.20 -19.43
CA THR A 4 -37.52 -13.80 -19.47
C THR A 4 -36.54 -12.89 -20.18
N GLN A 5 -37.01 -11.77 -20.76
CA GLN A 5 -36.15 -10.80 -21.44
C GLN A 5 -35.11 -10.16 -20.50
N SER A 6 -35.51 -9.90 -19.25
CA SER A 6 -34.61 -9.40 -18.20
C SER A 6 -33.50 -10.41 -17.89
N ALA A 7 -33.82 -11.71 -17.81
CA ALA A 7 -32.83 -12.76 -17.58
C ALA A 7 -31.84 -12.87 -18.76
N LYS A 8 -32.32 -12.84 -20.01
CA LYS A 8 -31.44 -12.85 -21.20
C LYS A 8 -30.48 -11.66 -21.22
N LYS A 9 -30.95 -10.46 -20.81
CA LYS A 9 -30.10 -9.26 -20.66
C LYS A 9 -29.09 -9.42 -19.53
N ALA A 10 -29.50 -9.97 -18.38
CA ALA A 10 -28.62 -10.20 -17.24
C ALA A 10 -27.46 -11.13 -17.61
N VAL A 11 -27.73 -12.24 -18.31
CA VAL A 11 -26.70 -13.19 -18.80
C VAL A 11 -25.66 -12.51 -19.70
N ARG A 12 -26.11 -11.69 -20.67
CA ARG A 12 -25.19 -10.94 -21.54
C ARG A 12 -24.32 -9.96 -20.75
N SER A 13 -24.95 -9.22 -19.83
CA SER A 13 -24.24 -8.23 -19.02
C SER A 13 -23.24 -8.85 -18.05
N SER A 14 -23.58 -10.00 -17.46
CA SER A 14 -22.73 -10.72 -16.51
C SER A 14 -21.52 -11.32 -17.22
N ALA A 15 -21.68 -11.87 -18.43
CA ALA A 15 -20.59 -12.36 -19.25
C ALA A 15 -19.57 -11.26 -19.56
N LYS A 16 -20.03 -10.07 -19.99
CA LYS A 16 -19.16 -8.91 -20.26
C LYS A 16 -18.40 -8.46 -19.01
N LYS A 17 -19.09 -8.32 -17.88
CA LYS A 17 -18.48 -7.96 -16.58
C LYS A 17 -17.47 -9.02 -16.11
N ARG A 18 -17.79 -10.31 -16.32
CA ARG A 18 -16.91 -11.43 -15.96
C ARG A 18 -15.58 -11.35 -16.70
N LEU A 19 -15.60 -11.14 -18.01
CA LEU A 19 -14.36 -11.02 -18.81
C LEU A 19 -13.49 -9.85 -18.32
N HIS A 20 -14.10 -8.68 -18.10
CA HIS A 20 -13.40 -7.51 -17.55
C HIS A 20 -12.78 -7.80 -16.18
N ASN A 21 -13.53 -8.41 -15.27
CA ASN A 21 -13.06 -8.74 -13.94
C ASN A 21 -11.94 -9.78 -13.95
N ILE A 22 -12.02 -10.77 -14.85
CA ILE A 22 -10.97 -11.77 -15.02
C ILE A 22 -9.68 -11.09 -15.47
N PHE A 23 -9.71 -10.22 -16.48
CA PHE A 23 -8.53 -9.51 -16.98
C PHE A 23 -7.76 -8.78 -15.87
N TRP A 24 -8.45 -8.01 -15.02
CA TRP A 24 -7.78 -7.31 -13.92
C TRP A 24 -7.28 -8.27 -12.85
N LYS A 25 -8.05 -9.30 -12.49
CA LYS A 25 -7.64 -10.31 -11.50
C LYS A 25 -6.40 -11.07 -11.96
N THR A 26 -6.33 -11.47 -13.23
CA THR A 26 -5.17 -12.16 -13.80
C THR A 26 -3.97 -11.24 -13.85
N LYS A 27 -4.15 -9.97 -14.25
CA LYS A 27 -3.08 -8.98 -14.27
C LYS A 27 -2.48 -8.73 -12.89
N ILE A 28 -3.32 -8.54 -11.86
CA ILE A 28 -2.85 -8.40 -10.47
C ILE A 28 -2.11 -9.67 -10.03
N LYS A 29 -2.66 -10.86 -10.31
CA LYS A 29 -2.03 -12.14 -9.94
C LYS A 29 -0.67 -12.32 -10.61
N ALA A 30 -0.54 -11.93 -11.88
CA ALA A 30 0.70 -11.99 -12.63
C ALA A 30 1.77 -11.05 -12.04
N SER A 31 1.42 -9.79 -11.77
CA SER A 31 2.33 -8.82 -11.15
C SER A 31 2.80 -9.26 -9.76
N VAL A 32 1.89 -9.80 -8.93
CA VAL A 32 2.25 -10.36 -7.62
C VAL A 32 3.23 -11.53 -7.76
N LYS A 33 2.94 -12.48 -8.67
CA LYS A 33 3.83 -13.62 -8.92
C LYS A 33 5.21 -13.18 -9.43
N ALA A 34 5.29 -12.14 -10.26
CA ALA A 34 6.56 -11.62 -10.75
C ALA A 34 7.44 -11.13 -9.60
N ILE A 35 6.87 -10.36 -8.68
CA ILE A 35 7.60 -9.88 -7.48
C ILE A 35 7.98 -11.06 -6.58
N GLU A 36 7.07 -12.01 -6.34
CA GLU A 36 7.36 -13.18 -5.50
C GLU A 36 8.49 -14.04 -6.07
N LYS A 37 8.55 -14.21 -7.39
CA LYS A 37 9.65 -14.91 -8.07
C LYS A 37 10.98 -14.17 -7.89
N LEU A 38 11.01 -12.86 -8.13
CA LEU A 38 12.21 -12.05 -7.96
C LEU A 38 12.75 -12.12 -6.53
N LEU A 39 11.85 -12.03 -5.54
CA LEU A 39 12.20 -12.15 -4.13
C LEU A 39 12.76 -13.53 -3.76
N SER A 40 12.37 -14.60 -4.46
CA SER A 40 12.88 -15.95 -4.22
C SER A 40 14.24 -16.21 -4.87
N THR A 41 14.56 -15.56 -5.99
CA THR A 41 15.77 -15.84 -6.77
C THR A 41 16.91 -14.86 -6.48
N ASN A 42 16.63 -13.56 -6.35
CA ASN A 42 17.65 -12.52 -6.28
C ASN A 42 17.32 -11.50 -5.18
N THR A 43 18.01 -11.58 -4.05
CA THR A 43 17.89 -10.61 -2.95
C THR A 43 18.65 -9.30 -3.20
N LYS A 44 19.57 -9.29 -4.17
CA LYS A 44 20.47 -8.14 -4.43
C LYS A 44 19.90 -7.10 -5.40
N GLU A 45 18.86 -7.45 -6.16
CA GLU A 45 18.26 -6.58 -7.18
C GLU A 45 17.10 -5.72 -6.61
N LEU A 46 17.39 -4.97 -5.54
CA LEU A 46 16.38 -4.17 -4.84
C LEU A 46 15.70 -3.13 -5.74
N ASP A 47 16.42 -2.58 -6.72
CA ASP A 47 15.87 -1.55 -7.60
C ASP A 47 14.83 -2.11 -8.58
N ILE A 48 15.10 -3.29 -9.15
CA ILE A 48 14.15 -3.99 -10.01
C ILE A 48 12.88 -4.37 -9.22
N ILE A 49 13.04 -4.82 -7.97
CA ILE A 49 11.90 -5.13 -7.09
C ILE A 49 11.05 -3.87 -6.83
N LYS A 50 11.68 -2.73 -6.54
CA LYS A 50 10.98 -1.45 -6.32
C LYS A 50 10.24 -0.99 -7.58
N GLU A 51 10.82 -1.16 -8.76
CA GLU A 51 10.15 -0.84 -10.02
C GLU A 51 8.91 -1.72 -10.23
N GLN A 52 9.03 -3.03 -10.03
CA GLN A 52 7.90 -3.95 -10.14
C GLN A 52 6.81 -3.66 -9.09
N GLU A 53 7.20 -3.25 -7.88
CA GLU A 53 6.28 -2.79 -6.84
C GLU A 53 5.49 -1.55 -7.29
N ARG A 54 6.14 -0.56 -7.92
CA ARG A 54 5.46 0.62 -8.49
C ARG A 54 4.47 0.23 -9.57
N VAL A 55 4.84 -0.70 -10.46
CA VAL A 55 3.95 -1.23 -11.50
C VAL A 55 2.74 -1.92 -10.87
N LEU A 56 2.95 -2.76 -9.85
CA LEU A 56 1.87 -3.41 -9.12
C LEU A 56 0.91 -2.38 -8.52
N TYR A 57 1.42 -1.34 -7.85
CA TYR A 57 0.58 -0.31 -7.24
C TYR A 57 -0.27 0.41 -8.29
N LYS A 58 0.31 0.76 -9.43
CA LYS A 58 -0.42 1.36 -10.56
C LYS A 58 -1.56 0.45 -11.05
N VAL A 59 -1.33 -0.86 -11.15
CA VAL A 59 -2.34 -1.84 -11.59
C VAL A 59 -3.44 -2.00 -10.55
N VAL A 60 -3.07 -2.20 -9.29
CA VAL A 60 -4.01 -2.44 -8.17
C VAL A 60 -4.91 -1.22 -7.96
N ASP A 61 -4.34 -0.01 -7.98
CA ASP A 61 -5.13 1.20 -7.77
C ASP A 61 -6.05 1.50 -8.96
N LYS A 62 -5.64 1.19 -10.20
CA LYS A 62 -6.55 1.25 -11.36
C LYS A 62 -7.69 0.25 -11.25
N ALA A 63 -7.41 -0.98 -10.80
CA ALA A 63 -8.45 -1.98 -10.60
C ALA A 63 -9.44 -1.59 -9.50
N ALA A 64 -8.98 -0.88 -8.46
CA ALA A 64 -9.83 -0.33 -7.41
C ALA A 64 -10.71 0.81 -7.92
N LYS A 65 -10.13 1.76 -8.67
CA LYS A 65 -10.88 2.87 -9.30
C LYS A 65 -11.98 2.37 -10.25
N ASN A 66 -11.71 1.27 -10.97
CA ASN A 66 -12.67 0.65 -11.89
C ASN A 66 -13.66 -0.31 -11.19
N ASN A 67 -13.74 -0.29 -9.84
CA ASN A 67 -14.64 -1.13 -9.04
C ASN A 67 -14.49 -2.64 -9.23
N VAL A 68 -13.33 -3.11 -9.70
CA VAL A 68 -13.07 -4.55 -9.86
C VAL A 68 -12.63 -5.20 -8.55
N ILE A 69 -11.92 -4.44 -7.71
CA ILE A 69 -11.55 -4.83 -6.35
C ILE A 69 -11.95 -3.72 -5.37
N HIS A 70 -12.36 -4.11 -4.16
CA HIS A 70 -12.66 -3.14 -3.12
C HIS A 70 -11.40 -2.43 -2.63
N LYS A 71 -11.52 -1.16 -2.20
CA LYS A 71 -10.41 -0.34 -1.66
C LYS A 71 -9.61 -1.03 -0.56
N ASN A 72 -10.29 -1.74 0.34
CA ASN A 72 -9.62 -2.49 1.42
C ASN A 72 -8.84 -3.70 0.89
N LYS A 73 -9.32 -4.34 -0.19
CA LYS A 73 -8.58 -5.43 -0.82
C LYS A 73 -7.33 -4.90 -1.51
N ALA A 74 -7.42 -3.76 -2.19
CA ALA A 74 -6.27 -3.07 -2.75
C ALA A 74 -5.24 -2.71 -1.68
N ALA A 75 -5.66 -2.07 -0.58
CA ALA A 75 -4.80 -1.74 0.56
C ALA A 75 -4.12 -2.98 1.17
N ARG A 76 -4.86 -4.07 1.34
CA ARG A 76 -4.30 -5.35 1.83
C ARG A 76 -3.25 -5.93 0.91
N ILE A 77 -3.45 -5.87 -0.41
CA ILE A 77 -2.46 -6.36 -1.38
C ILE A 77 -1.18 -5.52 -1.28
N LYS A 78 -1.32 -4.18 -1.27
CA LYS A 78 -0.16 -3.27 -1.13
C LYS A 78 0.62 -3.53 0.16
N SER A 79 -0.08 -3.60 1.29
CA SER A 79 0.53 -3.88 2.59
C SER A 79 1.26 -5.22 2.62
N LYS A 80 0.70 -6.28 2.03
CA LYS A 80 1.37 -7.60 1.98
C LYS A 80 2.67 -7.56 1.20
N ILE A 81 2.70 -6.89 0.05
CA ILE A 81 3.90 -6.82 -0.79
C ILE A 81 4.97 -5.95 -0.14
N SER A 82 4.59 -4.77 0.37
CA SER A 82 5.52 -3.90 1.11
C SER A 82 6.16 -4.62 2.30
N LYS A 83 5.39 -5.41 3.06
CA LYS A 83 5.91 -6.24 4.16
C LYS A 83 6.91 -7.30 3.68
N LYS A 84 6.65 -7.97 2.55
CA LYS A 84 7.57 -8.96 2.00
C LYS A 84 8.87 -8.32 1.52
N VAL A 85 8.78 -7.18 0.82
CA VAL A 85 9.96 -6.45 0.32
C VAL A 85 10.79 -5.93 1.50
N SER A 86 10.17 -5.32 2.51
CA SER A 86 10.87 -4.81 3.69
C SER A 86 11.47 -5.91 4.56
N ALA A 87 10.81 -7.06 4.74
CA ALA A 87 11.37 -8.19 5.47
C ALA A 87 12.63 -8.74 4.80
N ASN A 88 12.63 -8.86 3.47
CA ASN A 88 13.80 -9.32 2.72
C ASN A 88 14.92 -8.27 2.62
N ALA A 89 14.59 -6.98 2.69
CA ALA A 89 15.56 -5.91 2.80
C ALA A 89 16.16 -5.75 4.22
N GLN A 90 15.50 -6.30 5.25
CA GLN A 90 15.87 -6.18 6.66
C GLN A 90 16.20 -7.54 7.27
N GLY A 91 17.35 -8.12 6.92
CA GLY A 91 18.01 -9.16 7.72
C GLY A 91 19.52 -8.89 7.82
N PRO A 92 20.21 -9.28 8.90
CA PRO A 92 19.96 -9.00 10.32
C PRO A 92 20.66 -7.68 10.74
N GLU A 93 20.03 -6.52 10.54
CA GLU A 93 20.59 -5.22 10.97
C GLU A 93 19.71 -4.47 11.98
N LYS A 94 18.76 -5.17 12.60
CA LYS A 94 17.81 -4.54 13.54
C LYS A 94 18.33 -4.25 14.94
N GLU A 95 19.55 -4.67 15.28
CA GLU A 95 20.09 -4.42 16.63
C GLU A 95 20.77 -3.05 16.79
N LYS A 96 21.17 -2.36 15.70
CA LYS A 96 21.98 -1.13 15.84
C LYS A 96 21.18 0.18 15.81
N ASN A 97 19.99 0.19 15.23
CA ASN A 97 19.23 1.44 15.00
C ASN A 97 18.21 1.79 16.10
N THR A 98 18.05 0.96 17.13
CA THR A 98 17.15 1.25 18.26
C THR A 98 17.80 2.20 19.28
N ALA A 99 19.14 2.22 19.38
CA ALA A 99 19.89 3.09 20.29
C ALA A 99 19.88 4.59 19.90
N GLU A 100 19.77 4.93 18.62
CA GLU A 100 19.80 6.33 18.18
C GLU A 100 18.46 7.06 18.34
N LYS A 101 17.36 6.32 18.55
CA LYS A 101 16.02 6.92 18.64
C LYS A 101 15.70 7.44 20.05
N GLU A 102 16.40 6.96 21.07
CA GLU A 102 16.20 7.38 22.47
C GLU A 102 16.89 8.72 22.77
N THR A 103 18.00 9.04 22.09
CA THR A 103 18.76 10.28 22.34
C THR A 103 18.15 11.54 21.71
N LYS A 104 17.26 11.41 20.71
CA LYS A 104 16.57 12.57 20.08
C LYS A 104 15.27 12.99 20.78
N VAL A 105 14.68 12.15 21.62
CA VAL A 105 13.45 12.50 22.35
C VAL A 105 13.73 13.46 23.51
N SER A 106 14.94 13.40 24.11
CA SER A 106 15.33 14.24 25.26
C SER A 106 15.69 15.70 24.90
N THR A 107 16.13 15.97 23.67
CA THR A 107 16.51 17.33 23.24
C THR A 107 15.31 18.16 22.76
N ALA A 108 14.28 17.52 22.21
CA ALA A 108 13.08 18.21 21.71
C ALA A 108 12.13 18.71 22.83
N SER A 109 12.27 18.21 24.06
CA SER A 109 11.43 18.62 25.19
C SER A 109 11.86 19.95 25.85
N LYS A 110 13.11 20.39 25.62
CA LYS A 110 13.68 21.57 26.30
C LYS A 110 13.39 22.89 25.57
N GLU A 111 13.03 22.85 24.29
CA GLU A 111 12.89 24.05 23.46
C GLU A 111 11.45 24.62 23.40
N LYS A 112 10.43 23.82 23.73
CA LYS A 112 9.02 24.28 23.75
C LYS A 112 8.59 24.99 25.04
N ALA A 113 9.41 24.99 26.09
CA ALA A 113 9.06 25.58 27.40
C ALA A 113 9.38 27.08 27.54
N SER A 114 10.14 27.70 26.62
CA SER A 114 10.62 29.09 26.77
C SER A 114 9.80 30.14 26.01
N LYS A 115 8.78 29.77 25.21
CA LYS A 115 8.10 30.70 24.29
C LYS A 115 6.62 31.02 24.62
N SER A 116 6.04 30.47 25.69
CA SER A 116 4.63 30.70 26.06
C SER A 116 4.39 31.73 27.17
N LYS A 117 5.43 32.40 27.68
CA LYS A 117 5.34 33.29 28.85
C LYS A 117 5.51 34.78 28.50
N ALA A 118 4.70 35.32 27.58
CA ALA A 118 4.59 36.79 27.41
C ALA A 118 3.41 37.20 26.49
N LYS A 119 2.19 37.32 27.05
CA LYS A 119 1.18 38.36 26.71
C LYS A 119 -0.13 38.10 27.45
N THR A 120 -0.23 38.61 28.67
CA THR A 120 -1.52 38.99 29.29
C THR A 120 -1.46 40.49 29.54
N LYS A 121 -2.29 41.28 28.85
CA LYS A 121 -2.43 42.72 29.07
C LYS A 121 -3.03 42.95 30.47
N PRO A 122 -2.55 43.91 31.28
CA PRO A 122 -3.19 44.27 32.53
C PRO A 122 -4.45 45.12 32.28
N ALA A 123 -5.52 44.81 32.99
CA ALA A 123 -6.74 45.62 33.06
C ALA A 123 -6.55 46.78 34.05
N THR A 124 -6.98 47.98 33.70
CA THR A 124 -7.06 49.13 34.62
C THR A 124 -8.32 49.95 34.35
N LYS A 125 -9.10 50.10 35.43
CA LYS A 125 -10.26 50.97 35.76
C LYS A 125 -11.29 51.27 34.68
#